data_AF-A0A0C2H3N8-F1
#
_entry.id   AF-A0A0C2H3N8-F1
#
_cell.length_a   1.000
_cell.length_b   1.000
_cell.length_c   1.000
_cell.angle_alpha   90.00
_cell.angle_beta   90.00
_cell.angle_gamma   90.00
#
_symmetry.space_group_name_H-M   'P 1'
#
loop_
_entity.id
_entity.type
_entity.pdbx_description
1 polymer ?
#
loop_
_entity_poly.entity_id
_entity_poly.type
_entity_poly.pdbx_seq_one_letter_code
_entity_poly.pdbx_strand_id
1 'polypeptide(L)'
;MKHDWKLLNIFIGGNDMCGYCRHPSYAPNICVQHIKEAIQIIYDNVPRVIVSLTTMLHLEVLRQTDKGHAFCVNLHKDECGCESNTTFTNADIAKACVDYANGELALGNSGVFDKDDFTLTVQPFFRDIVDPPMKDGKIDMEFFAPDCFHFSQYGHALVTTWLWKNILEPVGSKTTKGSISEPALPLACPDPVR
;
A
#
# COMPACT_ATOMS: atom_id res chain seq x y z
N MET A 1 -11.15 19.79 -16.84
CA MET A 1 -10.57 18.42 -16.94
C MET A 1 -9.44 18.28 -17.95
N LYS A 2 -9.50 18.81 -19.19
CA LYS A 2 -8.37 18.71 -20.16
C LYS A 2 -7.16 19.57 -19.81
N HIS A 3 -7.36 20.66 -19.06
CA HIS A 3 -6.31 21.63 -18.74
C HIS A 3 -5.90 21.63 -17.26
N ASP A 4 -6.42 20.70 -16.46
CA ASP A 4 -6.13 20.63 -15.03
C ASP A 4 -5.22 19.45 -14.75
N TRP A 5 -4.25 19.66 -13.86
CA TRP A 5 -3.47 18.56 -13.28
C TRP A 5 -4.38 17.69 -12.42
N LYS A 6 -4.18 16.37 -12.52
CA LYS A 6 -4.91 15.36 -11.76
C LYS A 6 -3.90 14.61 -10.90
N LEU A 7 -4.27 14.36 -9.66
CA LEU A 7 -3.54 13.42 -8.80
C LEU A 7 -4.35 12.12 -8.76
N LEU A 8 -3.76 11.03 -9.26
CA LEU A 8 -4.35 9.70 -9.21
C LEU A 8 -3.58 8.86 -8.21
N ASN A 9 -4.20 8.49 -7.10
CA ASN A 9 -3.63 7.54 -6.16
C ASN A 9 -4.03 6.11 -6.55
N ILE A 10 -3.06 5.22 -6.70
CA ILE A 10 -3.27 3.80 -6.93
C ILE A 10 -2.74 3.06 -5.70
N PHE A 11 -3.60 2.25 -5.09
CA PHE A 11 -3.24 1.34 -4.01
C PHE A 11 -4.01 0.04 -4.23
N ILE A 12 -3.33 -0.95 -4.79
CA ILE A 12 -3.89 -2.25 -5.21
C ILE A 12 -2.83 -3.33 -5.02
N GLY A 13 -3.26 -4.59 -4.89
CA GLY A 13 -2.37 -5.74 -4.71
C GLY A 13 -2.67 -6.57 -3.47
N GLY A 14 -3.46 -6.05 -2.52
CA GLY A 14 -3.87 -6.79 -1.33
C GLY A 14 -4.57 -8.11 -1.66
N ASN A 15 -5.55 -8.08 -2.58
CA ASN A 15 -6.26 -9.29 -3.00
C ASN A 15 -5.36 -10.29 -3.75
N ASP A 16 -4.43 -9.80 -4.57
CA ASP A 16 -3.45 -10.64 -5.25
C ASP A 16 -2.56 -11.36 -4.22
N MET A 17 -2.04 -10.61 -3.24
CA MET A 17 -1.25 -11.17 -2.14
C MET A 17 -2.05 -12.08 -1.21
N CYS A 18 -3.36 -11.88 -1.08
CA CYS A 18 -4.26 -12.80 -0.40
C CYS A 18 -4.52 -14.11 -1.19
N GLY A 19 -4.16 -14.17 -2.48
CA GLY A 19 -4.40 -15.30 -3.37
C GLY A 19 -3.16 -15.94 -4.02
N TYR A 20 -1.96 -15.34 -3.93
CA TYR A 20 -0.77 -15.76 -4.70
C TYR A 20 -0.32 -17.20 -4.44
N CYS A 21 -0.49 -17.71 -3.23
CA CYS A 21 -0.20 -19.09 -2.85
C CYS A 21 -1.09 -20.13 -3.57
N ARG A 22 -2.24 -19.71 -4.12
CA ARG A 22 -3.19 -20.55 -4.87
C ARG A 22 -3.14 -20.27 -6.38
N HIS A 23 -2.75 -19.06 -6.76
CA HIS A 23 -2.82 -18.57 -8.13
C HIS A 23 -1.47 -17.99 -8.56
N PRO A 24 -0.69 -18.71 -9.40
CA PRO A 24 0.60 -18.22 -9.90
C PRO A 24 0.52 -16.88 -10.64
N SER A 25 -0.65 -16.55 -11.22
CA SER A 25 -0.91 -15.26 -11.88
C SER A 25 -0.95 -14.07 -10.91
N TYR A 26 -1.00 -14.31 -9.60
CA TYR A 26 -0.98 -13.27 -8.56
C TYR A 26 0.40 -13.17 -7.90
N ALA A 27 1.44 -13.77 -8.50
CA ALA A 27 2.81 -13.60 -8.03
C ALA A 27 3.22 -12.12 -8.07
N PRO A 28 4.01 -11.63 -7.10
CA PRO A 28 4.37 -10.21 -6.98
C PRO A 28 4.83 -9.54 -8.28
N ASN A 29 5.73 -10.18 -9.02
CA ASN A 29 6.26 -9.65 -10.28
C ASN A 29 5.20 -9.56 -11.40
N ILE A 30 4.22 -10.47 -11.41
CA ILE A 30 3.11 -10.46 -12.37
C ILE A 30 2.15 -9.32 -12.03
N CYS A 31 1.85 -9.11 -10.74
CA CYS A 31 0.99 -8.02 -10.30
C CYS A 31 1.60 -6.64 -10.61
N VAL A 32 2.91 -6.47 -10.38
CA VAL A 32 3.63 -5.24 -10.78
C VAL A 32 3.56 -5.02 -12.29
N GLN A 33 3.63 -6.08 -13.09
CA GLN A 33 3.48 -5.98 -14.54
C GLN A 33 2.05 -5.54 -14.93
N HIS A 34 1.00 -6.07 -14.29
CA HIS A 34 -0.37 -5.60 -14.51
C HIS A 34 -0.57 -4.14 -14.08
N ILE A 35 0.04 -3.70 -12.97
CA ILE A 35 0.04 -2.28 -12.55
C ILE A 35 0.68 -1.42 -13.64
N LYS A 36 1.83 -1.84 -14.18
CA LYS A 36 2.48 -1.14 -15.29
C LYS A 36 1.57 -1.02 -16.51
N GLU A 37 0.89 -2.09 -16.89
CA GLU A 37 -0.06 -2.08 -18.02
C GLU A 37 -1.25 -1.16 -17.77
N ALA A 38 -1.81 -1.14 -16.56
CA ALA A 38 -2.88 -0.22 -16.19
C ALA A 38 -2.42 1.24 -16.26
N ILE A 39 -1.22 1.55 -15.76
CA ILE A 39 -0.63 2.90 -15.84
C ILE A 39 -0.36 3.29 -17.29
N GLN A 40 0.05 2.36 -18.15
CA GLN A 40 0.22 2.62 -19.58
C GLN A 40 -1.09 3.09 -20.24
N ILE A 41 -2.22 2.45 -19.92
CA ILE A 41 -3.53 2.88 -20.42
C ILE A 41 -3.83 4.33 -20.00
N ILE A 42 -3.51 4.70 -18.76
CA ILE A 42 -3.73 6.07 -18.27
C ILE A 42 -2.78 7.04 -18.97
N TYR A 43 -1.51 6.67 -19.13
CA TYR A 43 -0.47 7.44 -19.81
C TYR A 43 -0.85 7.79 -21.26
N ASP A 44 -1.49 6.85 -21.97
CA ASP A 44 -1.88 6.98 -23.36
C ASP A 44 -3.15 7.85 -23.55
N ASN A 45 -4.02 7.91 -22.53
CA ASN A 45 -5.37 8.45 -22.68
C ASN A 45 -5.66 9.70 -21.83
N VAL A 46 -4.88 9.98 -20.79
CA VAL A 46 -5.17 11.05 -19.82
C VAL A 46 -3.99 12.01 -19.70
N PRO A 47 -4.11 13.25 -20.21
CA PRO A 47 -3.05 14.24 -20.07
C PRO A 47 -3.04 14.87 -18.67
N ARG A 48 -1.89 15.41 -18.27
CA ARG A 48 -1.68 16.16 -17.02
C ARG A 48 -2.05 15.34 -15.78
N VAL A 49 -1.32 14.25 -15.53
CA VAL A 49 -1.56 13.35 -14.41
C VAL A 49 -0.27 13.08 -13.63
N ILE A 50 -0.34 13.22 -12.31
CA ILE A 50 0.64 12.65 -11.40
C ILE A 50 0.02 11.38 -10.85
N VAL A 51 0.59 10.23 -11.21
CA VAL A 51 0.20 8.95 -10.62
C VAL A 51 1.03 8.73 -9.36
N SER A 52 0.36 8.52 -8.24
CA SER A 52 0.94 8.24 -6.94
C SER A 52 0.62 6.80 -6.56
N LEU A 53 1.59 5.90 -6.69
CA LEU A 53 1.45 4.48 -6.40
C LEU A 53 1.89 4.19 -4.97
N THR A 54 0.96 3.81 -4.09
CA THR A 54 1.29 3.37 -2.73
C THR A 54 1.77 1.93 -2.75
N THR A 55 2.91 1.66 -2.10
CA THR A 55 3.49 0.31 -2.14
C THR A 55 2.69 -0.70 -1.32
N MET A 56 2.87 -1.98 -1.66
CA MET A 56 2.33 -3.11 -0.92
C MET A 56 2.66 -3.05 0.59
N LEU A 57 1.65 -3.32 1.42
CA LEU A 57 1.77 -3.49 2.86
C LEU A 57 2.13 -4.94 3.24
N HIS A 58 2.59 -5.14 4.48
CA HIS A 58 2.85 -6.48 5.03
C HIS A 58 1.56 -7.15 5.51
N LEU A 59 1.17 -8.25 4.87
CA LEU A 59 -0.06 -8.96 5.21
C LEU A 59 0.11 -9.93 6.36
N GLU A 60 1.31 -10.42 6.65
CA GLU A 60 1.55 -11.32 7.78
C GLU A 60 1.29 -10.65 9.14
N VAL A 61 1.20 -9.33 9.18
CA VAL A 61 0.76 -8.54 10.34
C VAL A 61 -0.68 -8.92 10.74
N LEU A 62 -1.53 -9.32 9.79
CA LEU A 62 -2.92 -9.71 10.03
C LEU A 62 -3.03 -10.88 11.02
N ARG A 63 -2.09 -11.83 10.98
CA ARG A 63 -2.00 -12.95 11.96
C ARG A 63 -1.92 -12.45 13.41
N GLN A 64 -1.29 -11.30 13.62
CA GLN A 64 -1.18 -10.69 14.94
C GLN A 64 -2.50 -10.05 15.36
N THR A 65 -3.15 -9.32 14.45
CA THR A 65 -4.49 -8.72 14.63
C THR A 65 -5.55 -9.77 14.95
N ASP A 66 -5.52 -10.90 14.24
CA ASP A 66 -6.47 -11.99 14.39
C ASP A 66 -6.32 -12.77 15.68
N LYS A 67 -5.14 -12.72 16.31
CA LYS A 67 -4.82 -13.53 17.48
C LYS A 67 -5.81 -13.26 18.62
N GLY A 68 -6.57 -14.30 18.98
CA GLY A 68 -7.58 -14.22 20.05
C GLY A 68 -8.98 -13.82 19.58
N HIS A 69 -9.17 -13.55 18.28
CA HIS A 69 -10.45 -13.17 17.69
C HIS A 69 -10.95 -14.27 16.74
N ALA A 70 -11.71 -15.24 17.27
CA ALA A 70 -12.18 -16.39 16.50
C ALA A 70 -13.05 -16.02 15.28
N PHE A 71 -13.74 -14.89 15.32
CA PHE A 71 -14.47 -14.35 14.18
C PHE A 71 -13.52 -14.00 13.03
N CYS A 72 -12.52 -13.13 13.29
CA CYS A 72 -11.56 -12.67 12.28
C CYS A 72 -10.78 -13.86 11.69
N VAL A 73 -10.24 -14.74 12.54
CA VAL A 73 -9.50 -15.96 12.11
C VAL A 73 -10.30 -16.84 11.14
N ASN A 74 -11.62 -16.91 11.31
CA ASN A 74 -12.45 -17.73 10.43
C ASN A 74 -12.83 -16.98 9.15
N LEU A 75 -13.13 -15.68 9.25
CA LEU A 75 -13.46 -14.85 8.11
C LEU A 75 -12.29 -14.74 7.12
N HIS A 76 -11.07 -14.52 7.62
CA HIS A 76 -9.90 -14.31 6.77
C HIS A 76 -9.41 -15.55 6.02
N LYS A 77 -9.88 -16.76 6.36
CA LYS A 77 -9.65 -17.95 5.52
C LYS A 77 -10.22 -17.77 4.11
N ASP A 78 -11.34 -17.06 4.01
CA ASP A 78 -12.01 -16.77 2.75
C ASP A 78 -11.49 -15.45 2.16
N GLU A 79 -11.37 -14.39 2.97
CA GLU A 79 -10.95 -13.06 2.48
C GLU A 79 -9.46 -12.98 2.13
N CYS A 80 -8.59 -13.60 2.93
CA CYS A 80 -7.14 -13.59 2.75
C CYS A 80 -6.49 -14.96 2.91
N GLY A 81 -6.92 -15.92 2.09
CA GLY A 81 -6.57 -17.33 2.25
C GLY A 81 -5.07 -17.65 2.29
N CYS A 82 -4.18 -16.88 1.65
CA CYS A 82 -2.74 -17.11 1.75
C CYS A 82 -2.14 -16.69 3.09
N GLU A 83 -2.59 -15.57 3.62
CA GLU A 83 -2.22 -15.12 4.95
C GLU A 83 -2.73 -16.11 6.01
N SER A 84 -3.94 -16.63 5.87
CA SER A 84 -4.52 -17.56 6.83
C SER A 84 -4.03 -19.01 6.66
N ASN A 85 -3.26 -19.29 5.61
CA ASN A 85 -2.70 -20.62 5.35
C ASN A 85 -1.44 -20.87 6.18
N THR A 86 -1.54 -21.81 7.14
CA THR A 86 -0.44 -22.16 8.05
C THR A 86 0.71 -22.91 7.38
N THR A 87 0.57 -23.37 6.14
CA THR A 87 1.70 -23.93 5.37
C THR A 87 2.66 -22.84 4.90
N PHE A 88 2.23 -21.58 4.82
CA PHE A 88 3.08 -20.43 4.53
C PHE A 88 3.44 -19.75 5.85
N THR A 89 4.73 -19.58 6.10
CA THR A 89 5.22 -18.91 7.31
C THR A 89 5.06 -17.40 7.18
N ASN A 90 5.18 -16.66 8.29
CA ASN A 90 5.21 -15.19 8.24
C ASN A 90 6.33 -14.69 7.33
N ALA A 91 7.47 -15.40 7.31
CA ALA A 91 8.60 -15.04 6.45
C ALA A 91 8.28 -15.21 4.96
N ASP A 92 7.48 -16.22 4.59
CA ASP A 92 7.09 -16.44 3.19
C ASP A 92 6.16 -15.32 2.68
N ILE A 93 5.17 -14.94 3.50
CA ILE A 93 4.24 -13.85 3.18
C ILE A 93 4.96 -12.51 3.17
N ALA A 94 5.76 -12.21 4.21
CA ALA A 94 6.55 -10.98 4.29
C ALA A 94 7.50 -10.84 3.09
N LYS A 95 8.18 -11.92 2.70
CA LYS A 95 9.04 -11.93 1.53
C LYS A 95 8.27 -11.56 0.27
N ALA A 96 7.10 -12.12 0.05
CA ALA A 96 6.31 -11.84 -1.14
C ALA A 96 5.77 -10.39 -1.16
N CYS A 97 5.34 -9.85 -0.01
CA CYS A 97 4.98 -8.44 0.14
C CYS A 97 6.17 -7.50 -0.16
N VAL A 98 7.36 -7.83 0.35
CA VAL A 98 8.59 -7.05 0.09
C VAL A 98 9.01 -7.12 -1.37
N ASP A 99 8.94 -8.30 -2.00
CA ASP A 99 9.24 -8.47 -3.42
C ASP A 99 8.28 -7.65 -4.29
N TYR A 100 6.99 -7.58 -3.91
CA TYR A 100 5.99 -6.71 -4.55
C TYR A 100 6.38 -5.24 -4.41
N ALA A 101 6.54 -4.76 -3.17
CA ALA A 101 6.88 -3.36 -2.90
C ALA A 101 8.17 -2.91 -3.60
N ASN A 102 9.18 -3.78 -3.67
CA ASN A 102 10.43 -3.51 -4.38
C ASN A 102 10.20 -3.42 -5.90
N GLY A 103 9.31 -4.24 -6.48
CA GLY A 103 8.93 -4.15 -7.88
C GLY A 103 8.21 -2.84 -8.21
N GLU A 104 7.32 -2.37 -7.33
CA GLU A 104 6.65 -1.07 -7.48
C GLU A 104 7.65 0.08 -7.40
N LEU A 105 8.57 0.04 -6.43
CA LEU A 105 9.66 1.01 -6.32
C LEU A 105 10.55 1.02 -7.57
N ALA A 106 10.91 -0.14 -8.09
CA ALA A 106 11.69 -0.26 -9.32
C ALA A 106 10.94 0.32 -10.52
N LEU A 107 9.62 0.11 -10.61
CA LEU A 107 8.78 0.68 -11.66
C LEU A 107 8.78 2.22 -11.59
N GLY A 108 8.57 2.80 -10.40
CA GLY A 108 8.64 4.25 -10.21
C GLY A 108 10.01 4.84 -10.56
N ASN A 109 11.09 4.17 -10.14
CA ASN A 109 12.46 4.62 -10.40
C ASN A 109 12.92 4.42 -11.86
N SER A 110 12.16 3.69 -12.68
CA SER A 110 12.53 3.42 -14.08
C SER A 110 12.41 4.65 -14.98
N GLY A 111 11.60 5.65 -14.58
CA GLY A 111 11.30 6.83 -15.39
C GLY A 111 10.51 6.55 -16.67
N VAL A 112 10.02 5.31 -16.89
CA VAL A 112 9.35 4.89 -18.14
C VAL A 112 8.08 5.69 -18.43
N PHE A 113 7.46 6.30 -17.41
CA PHE A 113 6.25 7.09 -17.53
C PHE A 113 6.48 8.61 -17.43
N ASP A 114 7.73 9.06 -17.36
CA ASP A 114 8.02 10.49 -17.20
C ASP A 114 7.97 11.24 -18.54
N LYS A 115 7.13 12.27 -18.60
CA LYS A 115 7.06 13.28 -19.67
C LYS A 115 6.56 14.60 -19.08
N ASP A 116 6.56 15.67 -19.88
CA ASP A 116 6.21 17.02 -19.43
C ASP A 116 4.85 17.14 -18.71
N ASP A 117 3.88 16.26 -19.05
CA ASP A 117 2.53 16.28 -18.51
C ASP A 117 2.12 14.98 -17.80
N PHE A 118 3.07 14.08 -17.51
CA PHE A 118 2.77 12.83 -16.81
C PHE A 118 3.98 12.32 -16.05
N THR A 119 3.77 11.82 -14.85
CA THR A 119 4.81 11.11 -14.10
C THR A 119 4.20 10.05 -13.19
N LEU A 120 5.00 9.03 -12.86
CA LEU A 120 4.71 8.05 -11.82
C LEU A 120 5.65 8.28 -10.63
N THR A 121 5.07 8.53 -9.46
CA THR A 121 5.80 8.56 -8.19
C THR A 121 5.28 7.47 -7.26
N VAL A 122 6.18 6.86 -6.47
CA VAL A 122 5.86 5.75 -5.58
C VAL A 122 5.94 6.22 -4.13
N GLN A 123 4.98 5.81 -3.30
CA GLN A 123 4.83 6.19 -1.90
C GLN A 123 5.06 4.97 -0.99
N PRO A 124 6.29 4.75 -0.50
CA PRO A 124 6.65 3.55 0.24
C PRO A 124 6.31 3.57 1.74
N PHE A 125 5.48 4.49 2.24
CA PHE A 125 5.29 4.63 3.69
C PHE A 125 4.78 3.37 4.42
N PHE A 126 4.20 2.38 3.72
CA PHE A 126 3.84 1.08 4.29
C PHE A 126 4.97 0.03 4.27
N ARG A 127 6.00 0.22 3.45
CA ARG A 127 6.99 -0.80 3.07
C ARG A 127 7.72 -1.43 4.26
N ASP A 128 7.94 -0.69 5.34
CA ASP A 128 8.67 -1.15 6.53
C ASP A 128 7.80 -1.23 7.79
N ILE A 129 6.47 -1.26 7.63
CA ILE A 129 5.51 -1.44 8.73
C ILE A 129 5.24 -2.94 8.93
N VAL A 130 5.82 -3.52 9.98
CA VAL A 130 5.76 -4.97 10.30
C VAL A 130 5.07 -5.26 11.64
N ASP A 131 4.57 -4.22 12.29
CA ASP A 131 3.87 -4.28 13.57
C ASP A 131 2.43 -3.81 13.36
N PRO A 132 1.43 -4.40 14.05
CA PRO A 132 0.04 -3.94 13.99
C PRO A 132 -0.11 -2.53 14.61
N PRO A 133 -1.23 -1.83 14.36
CA PRO A 133 -1.51 -0.57 15.04
C PRO A 133 -1.69 -0.85 16.54
N MET A 134 -1.15 0.01 17.39
CA MET A 134 -1.11 -0.18 18.84
C MET A 134 -1.66 1.04 19.58
N LYS A 135 -2.50 0.80 20.58
CA LYS A 135 -3.06 1.81 21.50
C LYS A 135 -3.07 1.25 22.91
N ASP A 136 -2.44 1.97 23.84
CA ASP A 136 -2.31 1.57 25.26
C ASP A 136 -1.76 0.15 25.48
N GLY A 137 -0.77 -0.24 24.66
CA GLY A 137 -0.11 -1.54 24.75
C GLY A 137 -0.91 -2.73 24.20
N LYS A 138 -2.03 -2.47 23.52
CA LYS A 138 -2.84 -3.48 22.82
C LYS A 138 -2.98 -3.13 21.35
N ILE A 139 -3.37 -4.11 20.54
CA ILE A 139 -3.70 -3.87 19.14
C ILE A 139 -4.92 -2.93 19.09
N ASP A 140 -4.79 -1.84 18.33
CA ASP A 140 -5.86 -0.88 18.16
C ASP A 140 -6.88 -1.38 17.12
N MET A 141 -7.90 -2.09 17.61
CA MET A 141 -8.96 -2.60 16.74
C MET A 141 -9.83 -1.48 16.13
N GLU A 142 -9.77 -0.24 16.63
CA GLU A 142 -10.49 0.89 16.01
C GLU A 142 -9.89 1.25 14.64
N PHE A 143 -8.64 0.86 14.38
CA PHE A 143 -7.99 1.04 13.07
C PHE A 143 -8.66 0.21 11.96
N PHE A 144 -9.25 -0.93 12.31
CA PHE A 144 -9.85 -1.87 11.37
C PHE A 144 -11.38 -1.73 11.30
N ALA A 145 -11.95 -2.06 10.15
CA ALA A 145 -13.37 -2.27 9.98
C ALA A 145 -13.83 -3.52 10.76
N PRO A 146 -15.13 -3.81 10.86
CA PRO A 146 -15.63 -4.96 11.62
C PRO A 146 -15.13 -6.33 11.14
N ASP A 147 -14.56 -6.42 9.94
CA ASP A 147 -13.90 -7.63 9.42
C ASP A 147 -12.51 -7.88 10.04
N CYS A 148 -11.93 -6.91 10.74
CA CYS A 148 -10.58 -6.96 11.33
C CYS A 148 -9.42 -6.87 10.32
N PHE A 149 -9.69 -6.51 9.07
CA PHE A 149 -8.68 -6.47 7.99
C PHE A 149 -8.69 -5.15 7.23
N HIS A 150 -9.83 -4.72 6.72
CA HIS A 150 -9.92 -3.47 5.99
C HIS A 150 -9.81 -2.28 6.94
N PHE A 151 -9.33 -1.14 6.45
CA PHE A 151 -9.22 0.05 7.29
C PHE A 151 -10.60 0.60 7.62
N SER A 152 -10.82 0.97 8.88
CA SER A 152 -11.99 1.74 9.27
C SER A 152 -11.89 3.16 8.72
N GLN A 153 -12.94 3.98 8.94
CA GLN A 153 -12.84 5.41 8.68
C GLN A 153 -11.65 6.06 9.42
N TYR A 154 -11.38 5.63 10.66
CA TYR A 154 -10.25 6.10 11.45
C TYR A 154 -8.91 5.62 10.84
N GLY A 155 -8.80 4.33 10.49
CA GLY A 155 -7.61 3.79 9.84
C GLY A 155 -7.29 4.50 8.52
N HIS A 156 -8.30 4.74 7.67
CA HIS A 156 -8.16 5.52 6.45
C HIS A 156 -7.68 6.95 6.71
N ALA A 157 -8.25 7.64 7.71
CA ALA A 157 -7.84 9.00 8.06
C ALA A 157 -6.37 9.05 8.49
N LEU A 158 -5.93 8.11 9.34
CA LEU A 158 -4.56 8.01 9.83
C LEU A 158 -3.58 7.73 8.69
N VAL A 159 -3.83 6.68 7.90
CA VAL A 159 -3.00 6.30 6.74
C VAL A 159 -2.87 7.45 5.73
N THR A 160 -3.94 8.20 5.50
CA THR A 160 -3.94 9.32 4.55
C THR A 160 -2.98 10.43 4.96
N THR A 161 -2.76 10.66 6.27
CA THR A 161 -1.77 11.65 6.73
C THR A 161 -0.36 11.27 6.31
N TRP A 162 -0.02 9.97 6.36
CA TRP A 162 1.28 9.46 5.94
C TRP A 162 1.42 9.44 4.42
N LEU A 163 0.38 9.06 3.68
CA LEU A 163 0.35 9.20 2.22
C LEU A 163 0.61 10.65 1.80
N TRP A 164 -0.08 11.62 2.42
CA TRP A 164 0.09 13.04 2.12
C TRP A 164 1.51 13.53 2.40
N LYS A 165 2.08 13.14 3.55
CA LYS A 165 3.49 13.41 3.86
C LYS A 165 4.42 12.84 2.79
N ASN A 166 4.22 11.58 2.40
CA ASN A 166 5.05 10.91 1.40
C ASN A 166 4.97 11.57 0.02
N ILE A 167 3.79 12.04 -0.39
CA ILE A 167 3.61 12.79 -1.65
C ILE A 167 4.47 14.06 -1.66
N LEU A 168 4.58 14.76 -0.52
CA LEU A 168 5.34 16.01 -0.39
C LEU A 168 6.82 15.80 -0.06
N GLU A 169 7.24 14.58 0.28
CA GLU A 169 8.64 14.25 0.51
C GLU A 169 9.44 14.17 -0.81
N PRO A 170 10.72 14.60 -0.82
CA PRO A 170 11.58 14.54 -1.99
C PRO A 170 11.72 13.11 -2.54
N VAL A 171 11.79 12.99 -3.86
CA VAL A 171 12.12 11.72 -4.52
C VAL A 171 13.49 11.23 -4.03
N GLY A 172 13.58 9.93 -3.72
CA GLY A 172 14.78 9.31 -3.16
C GLY A 172 14.93 9.42 -1.63
N SER A 173 14.10 10.24 -0.97
CA SER A 173 14.15 10.47 0.48
C SER A 173 12.77 10.34 1.14
N LYS A 174 11.92 9.46 0.61
CA LYS A 174 10.57 9.21 1.13
C LYS A 174 10.61 8.31 2.36
N THR A 175 9.74 8.58 3.33
CA THR A 175 9.52 7.72 4.49
C THR A 175 9.07 6.32 4.03
N THR A 176 9.72 5.28 4.52
CA THR A 176 9.34 3.87 4.25
C THR A 176 8.61 3.19 5.42
N LYS A 177 8.77 3.73 6.63
CA LYS A 177 8.08 3.30 7.85
C LYS A 177 7.23 4.45 8.40
N GLY A 178 6.01 4.57 7.90
CA GLY A 178 4.98 5.39 8.52
C GLY A 178 4.54 4.80 9.86
N SER A 179 3.83 5.58 10.66
CA SER A 179 3.13 5.06 11.83
C SER A 179 1.69 4.71 11.45
N ILE A 180 1.21 3.55 11.89
CA ILE A 180 -0.23 3.20 11.81
C ILE A 180 -0.94 3.36 13.16
N SER A 181 -0.24 3.86 14.18
CA SER A 181 -0.80 4.20 15.49
C SER A 181 -0.93 5.70 15.71
N GLU A 182 -0.13 6.49 14.98
CA GLU A 182 -0.06 7.95 15.15
C GLU A 182 -0.15 8.63 13.78
N PRO A 183 -0.93 9.72 13.65
CA PRO A 183 -1.00 10.47 12.41
C PRO A 183 0.28 11.29 12.18
N ALA A 184 0.62 11.55 10.92
CA ALA A 184 1.67 12.47 10.53
C ALA A 184 1.20 13.93 10.69
N LEU A 185 1.31 14.46 11.92
CA LEU A 185 0.95 15.84 12.24
C LEU A 185 2.17 16.69 12.68
N PRO A 186 2.18 18.00 12.38
CA PRO A 186 1.23 18.72 11.53
C PRO A 186 1.28 18.23 10.07
N LEU A 187 0.17 18.39 9.33
CA LEU A 187 0.12 18.01 7.92
C LEU A 187 1.19 18.78 7.13
N ALA A 188 1.90 18.06 6.26
CA ALA A 188 2.91 18.66 5.41
C ALA A 188 2.27 19.70 4.45
N CYS A 189 2.94 20.82 4.28
CA CYS A 189 2.55 21.88 3.34
C CYS A 189 3.51 21.89 2.15
N PRO A 190 3.03 22.18 0.93
CA PRO A 190 3.91 22.45 -0.20
C PRO A 190 4.86 23.62 0.10
N ASP A 191 6.08 23.55 -0.45
CA ASP A 191 6.97 24.70 -0.43
C ASP A 191 6.32 25.90 -1.14
N PRO A 192 6.60 27.14 -0.69
CA PRO A 192 6.20 28.32 -1.43
C PRO A 192 6.69 28.24 -2.87
N VAL A 193 5.83 28.58 -3.82
CA VAL A 193 6.23 28.71 -5.23
C VAL A 193 7.36 29.74 -5.30
N ARG A 194 8.54 29.30 -5.74
CA ARG A 194 9.70 30.17 -5.98
C ARG A 194 9.59 30.85 -7.34
#